data_AF-X1MGI4-F1
#
_entry.id   AF-X1MGI4-F1
#
_cell.length_a   1.000
_cell.length_b   1.000
_cell.length_c   1.000
_cell.angle_alpha   90.00
_cell.angle_beta   90.00
_cell.angle_gamma   90.00
#
_symmetry.space_group_name_H-M   'P 1'
#
loop_
_entity.id
_entity.type
_entity.pdbx_description
1 polymer ?
#
loop_
_entity_poly.entity_id
_entity_poly.type
_entity_poly.pdbx_seq_one_letter_code
_entity_poly.pdbx_strand_id
1 'polypeptide(L)'
;KNSSAKESIYLGVRPHDLPYFLSARYPDEWRKTYESLRELFDNLHHSVIVREKYLMLHGGLPEGITSVSDIAYAHQYHPDKKYLEQILWSDPGQTPKNYHCFLNVSIQ
;
A
#
# COMPACT_ATOMS: atom_id res chain seq x y z
N LYS A 1 29.94 31.90 -15.84
CA LYS A 1 29.56 31.32 -14.53
C LYS A 1 28.42 30.35 -14.80
N ASN A 2 28.76 29.09 -15.07
CA ASN A 2 27.81 28.12 -15.58
C ASN A 2 26.99 27.58 -14.41
N SER A 3 25.67 27.70 -14.56
CA SER A 3 24.64 27.28 -13.64
C SER A 3 24.83 25.81 -13.29
N SER A 4 25.16 25.56 -12.03
CA SER A 4 25.14 24.26 -11.39
C SER A 4 23.80 23.58 -11.67
N ALA A 5 23.84 22.53 -12.50
CA ALA A 5 22.73 21.60 -12.64
C ALA A 5 22.50 20.98 -11.27
N LYS A 6 21.41 21.37 -10.62
CA LYS A 6 20.92 20.71 -9.42
C LYS A 6 20.46 19.32 -9.84
N GLU A 7 21.37 18.36 -9.76
CA GLU A 7 21.07 16.95 -9.95
C GLU A 7 20.14 16.54 -8.81
N SER A 8 18.86 16.42 -9.16
CA SER A 8 17.84 16.00 -8.24
C SER A 8 18.08 14.53 -7.93
N ILE A 9 18.36 14.25 -6.65
CA ILE A 9 18.68 12.93 -6.11
C ILE A 9 17.39 12.07 -6.04
N TYR A 10 16.61 12.02 -7.12
CA TYR A 10 15.51 11.08 -7.23
C TYR A 10 16.13 9.72 -7.53
N LEU A 11 16.18 8.84 -6.53
CA LEU A 11 16.39 7.42 -6.73
C LEU A 11 15.34 6.98 -7.77
N GLY A 12 15.77 6.62 -8.98
CA GLY A 12 14.88 6.26 -10.09
C GLY A 12 14.25 4.89 -9.90
N VAL A 13 13.69 4.61 -8.73
CA VAL A 13 12.94 3.39 -8.45
C VAL A 13 11.52 3.56 -8.98
N ARG A 14 11.15 2.73 -9.95
CA ARG A 14 9.77 2.65 -10.45
C ARG A 14 9.04 1.50 -9.76
N PRO A 15 7.71 1.61 -9.56
CA PRO A 15 6.91 0.60 -8.87
C PRO A 15 7.02 -0.83 -9.43
N HIS A 16 7.55 -1.01 -10.64
CA HIS A 16 7.68 -2.31 -11.31
C HIS A 16 9.13 -2.65 -11.72
N ASP A 17 10.12 -2.22 -10.93
CA ASP A 17 11.53 -2.55 -11.19
C ASP A 17 11.95 -3.95 -10.72
N LEU A 18 11.18 -4.55 -9.81
CA LEU A 18 11.49 -5.85 -9.21
C LEU A 18 11.80 -6.96 -10.24
N PRO A 19 11.01 -7.15 -11.33
CA PRO A 19 11.33 -8.14 -12.37
C PRO A 19 12.69 -7.88 -13.06
N TYR A 20 13.06 -6.61 -13.26
CA TYR A 20 14.34 -6.26 -13.86
C TYR A 20 15.51 -6.59 -12.93
N PHE A 21 15.39 -6.29 -11.63
CA PHE A 21 16.41 -6.66 -10.65
C PHE A 21 16.55 -8.18 -10.49
N LEU A 22 15.43 -8.91 -10.53
CA LEU A 22 15.45 -10.37 -10.46
C LEU A 22 16.09 -10.97 -11.72
N SER A 23 15.74 -10.48 -12.91
CA SER A 23 16.32 -10.99 -14.16
C SER A 23 17.81 -10.68 -14.30
N ALA A 24 18.27 -9.52 -13.82
CA ALA A 24 19.69 -9.19 -13.78
C ALA A 24 20.49 -10.07 -12.81
N ARG A 25 19.88 -10.53 -11.71
CA ARG A 25 20.57 -11.30 -10.66
C ARG A 25 20.42 -12.82 -10.82
N TYR A 26 19.30 -13.28 -11.36
CA TYR A 26 18.94 -14.70 -11.50
C TYR A 26 18.36 -14.98 -12.90
N PRO A 27 19.16 -14.88 -13.97
CA PRO A 27 18.69 -14.85 -15.35
C PRO A 27 17.85 -16.07 -15.77
N ASP A 28 18.11 -17.25 -15.20
CA ASP A 28 17.42 -18.48 -15.58
C ASP A 28 16.15 -18.74 -14.75
N GLU A 29 16.07 -18.21 -13.53
CA GLU A 29 15.01 -18.54 -12.56
C GLU A 29 14.15 -17.35 -12.13
N TRP A 30 14.46 -16.13 -12.60
CA TRP A 30 13.80 -14.90 -12.11
C TRP A 30 12.27 -14.91 -12.24
N ARG A 31 11.72 -15.58 -13.27
CA ARG A 31 10.27 -15.70 -13.46
C ARG A 31 9.64 -16.51 -12.34
N LYS A 32 10.21 -17.68 -12.04
CA LYS A 32 9.77 -18.55 -10.94
C LYS A 32 9.91 -17.82 -9.60
N THR A 33 11.04 -17.16 -9.37
CA THR A 33 11.26 -16.36 -8.16
C THR A 33 10.25 -15.22 -8.03
N TYR A 34 9.96 -14.51 -9.12
CA TYR A 34 8.96 -13.44 -9.14
C TYR A 34 7.55 -13.96 -8.89
N GLU A 35 7.18 -15.11 -9.44
CA GLU A 35 5.91 -15.78 -9.17
C GLU A 35 5.78 -16.16 -7.69
N SER A 36 6.78 -16.82 -7.11
CA SER A 36 6.78 -17.14 -5.68
C SER A 36 6.74 -15.91 -4.78
N LEU A 37 7.35 -14.80 -5.19
CA LEU A 37 7.25 -13.52 -4.46
C LEU A 37 5.84 -12.92 -4.55
N ARG A 38 5.18 -13.00 -5.71
CA ARG A 38 3.78 -12.56 -5.84
C ARG A 38 2.85 -13.39 -4.96
N GLU A 39 3.00 -14.72 -5.01
CA GLU A 39 2.24 -15.62 -4.13
C GLU A 39 2.49 -15.31 -2.65
N LEU A 40 3.73 -15.00 -2.26
CA LEU A 40 4.04 -14.56 -0.90
C LEU A 40 3.33 -13.24 -0.55
N PHE A 41 3.32 -12.25 -1.44
CA PHE A 41 2.67 -10.97 -1.22
C PHE A 41 1.15 -11.10 -1.08
N ASP A 42 0.53 -12.03 -1.82
CA ASP A 42 -0.89 -12.33 -1.71
C ASP A 42 -1.28 -12.88 -0.33
N ASN A 43 -0.31 -13.43 0.43
CA ASN A 43 -0.51 -13.94 1.80
C ASN A 43 -0.23 -12.90 2.90
N LEU A 44 0.23 -11.68 2.55
CA LEU A 44 0.51 -10.65 3.53
C LEU A 44 -0.78 -9.98 4.00
N HIS A 45 -0.93 -9.82 5.31
CA HIS A 45 -2.05 -9.10 5.88
C HIS A 45 -1.88 -7.59 5.64
N HIS A 46 -2.93 -6.94 5.16
CA HIS A 46 -2.94 -5.51 4.86
C HIS A 46 -3.40 -4.62 6.02
N SER A 47 -3.80 -5.20 7.16
CA SER A 47 -4.19 -4.44 8.36
C SER A 47 -3.98 -5.22 9.66
N VAL A 48 -3.77 -4.50 10.77
CA VAL A 48 -3.74 -5.05 12.13
C VAL A 48 -4.67 -4.24 13.02
N ILE A 49 -5.46 -4.92 13.84
CA ILE A 49 -6.40 -4.30 14.77
C ILE A 49 -6.05 -4.73 16.18
N VAL A 50 -5.64 -3.77 17.00
CA VAL A 50 -5.55 -3.92 18.44
C VAL A 50 -6.85 -3.41 19.03
N ARG A 51 -7.69 -4.33 19.52
CA ARG A 51 -9.01 -4.02 20.07
C ARG A 51 -8.93 -2.83 21.03
N GLU A 52 -9.88 -1.90 20.86
CA GLU A 52 -10.04 -0.69 21.69
C GLU A 52 -8.84 0.28 21.69
N LYS A 53 -7.82 0.08 20.84
CA LYS A 53 -6.60 0.89 20.87
C LYS A 53 -6.20 1.42 19.50
N TYR A 54 -5.87 0.53 18.58
CA TYR A 54 -5.17 0.91 17.36
C TYR A 54 -5.66 0.14 16.14
N LEU A 55 -5.78 0.85 15.04
CA LEU A 55 -5.87 0.31 13.69
C LEU A 55 -4.56 0.67 12.98
N MET A 56 -3.82 -0.33 12.53
CA MET A 56 -2.55 -0.15 11.82
C MET A 56 -2.75 -0.53 10.36
N LEU A 57 -2.48 0.42 9.48
CA LEU A 57 -2.56 0.31 8.02
C LEU A 57 -1.22 0.76 7.42
N HIS A 58 -0.93 0.34 6.19
CA HIS A 58 0.33 0.71 5.54
C HIS A 58 0.35 2.19 5.12
N GLY A 59 -0.71 2.62 4.44
CA GLY A 59 -0.96 4.01 4.09
C GLY A 59 -2.00 4.61 5.04
N GLY A 60 -3.25 4.69 4.56
CA GLY A 60 -4.29 5.46 5.24
C GLY A 60 -5.63 4.76 5.30
N LEU A 61 -6.58 5.44 5.95
CA LEU A 61 -7.94 4.94 6.07
C LEU A 61 -8.72 5.15 4.76
N PRO A 62 -9.36 4.11 4.20
CA PRO A 62 -10.13 4.27 2.98
C PRO A 62 -11.38 5.13 3.19
N GLU A 63 -11.80 5.79 2.11
CA GLU A 63 -12.99 6.62 2.12
C GLU A 63 -14.25 5.76 2.01
N GLY A 64 -15.30 6.12 2.78
CA GLY A 64 -16.61 5.48 2.68
C GLY A 64 -16.70 4.07 3.25
N ILE A 65 -15.76 3.66 4.11
CA ILE A 65 -15.89 2.42 4.88
C ILE A 65 -16.95 2.56 5.97
N THR A 66 -17.66 1.47 6.24
CA THR A 66 -18.76 1.43 7.22
C THR A 66 -18.48 0.48 8.38
N SER A 67 -17.54 -0.45 8.19
CA SER A 67 -17.29 -1.55 9.10
C SER A 67 -15.84 -2.02 9.08
N VAL A 68 -15.42 -2.72 10.15
CA VAL A 68 -14.11 -3.42 10.19
C VAL A 68 -14.01 -4.47 9.09
N SER A 69 -15.11 -5.11 8.71
CA SER A 69 -15.14 -6.08 7.60
C SER A 69 -14.75 -5.47 6.26
N ASP A 70 -15.07 -4.19 6.02
CA ASP A 70 -14.65 -3.50 4.79
C ASP A 70 -13.12 -3.43 4.69
N ILE A 71 -12.45 -3.29 5.84
CA ILE A 71 -10.99 -3.34 5.95
C ILE A 71 -10.54 -4.79 5.78
N ALA A 72 -11.03 -5.74 6.59
CA ALA A 72 -10.56 -7.13 6.60
C ALA A 72 -10.67 -7.82 5.21
N TYR A 73 -11.72 -7.53 4.46
CA TYR A 73 -11.99 -8.13 3.15
C TYR A 73 -11.68 -7.20 1.96
N ALA A 74 -10.93 -6.12 2.17
CA ALA A 74 -10.59 -5.15 1.12
C ALA A 74 -9.97 -5.80 -0.14
N HIS A 75 -9.17 -6.86 0.02
CA HIS A 75 -8.57 -7.60 -1.09
C HIS A 75 -9.58 -8.32 -1.98
N GLN A 76 -10.72 -8.75 -1.43
CA GLN A 76 -11.77 -9.47 -2.18
C GLN A 76 -12.59 -8.53 -3.06
N TYR A 77 -12.67 -7.25 -2.68
CA TYR A 77 -13.42 -6.24 -3.43
C TYR A 77 -12.56 -5.52 -4.48
N HIS A 78 -11.26 -5.81 -4.55
CA HIS A 78 -10.38 -5.24 -5.56
C HIS A 78 -10.58 -5.97 -6.91
N PRO A 79 -10.63 -5.28 -8.06
CA PRO A 79 -10.41 -3.83 -8.25
C PRO A 79 -11.69 -2.98 -8.19
N ASP A 80 -12.86 -3.59 -8.02
CA ASP A 80 -14.15 -2.88 -8.06
C ASP A 80 -14.25 -1.77 -7.02
N LYS A 81 -13.66 -1.97 -5.85
CA LYS A 81 -13.50 -0.96 -4.79
C LYS A 81 -12.05 -0.60 -4.57
N LYS A 82 -11.80 0.70 -4.32
CA LYS A 82 -10.46 1.26 -4.06
C LYS A 82 -9.94 1.06 -2.63
N TYR A 83 -10.63 0.26 -1.81
CA TYR A 83 -10.28 0.11 -0.40
C TYR A 83 -8.86 -0.43 -0.21
N LEU A 84 -8.49 -1.48 -0.94
CA LEU A 84 -7.13 -2.04 -0.83
C LEU A 84 -6.07 -1.02 -1.27
N GLU A 85 -6.30 -0.32 -2.38
CA GLU A 85 -5.37 0.71 -2.88
C GLU A 85 -5.16 1.82 -1.86
N GLN A 86 -6.24 2.31 -1.25
CA GLN A 86 -6.18 3.37 -0.24
C GLN A 86 -5.50 2.89 1.06
N ILE A 87 -5.77 1.65 1.50
CA ILE A 87 -5.05 1.04 2.64
C ILE A 87 -3.54 1.00 2.40
N LEU A 88 -3.12 0.76 1.16
CA LEU A 88 -1.71 0.61 0.81
C LEU A 88 -1.03 1.93 0.44
N TRP A 89 -1.73 2.93 -0.09
CA TRP A 89 -1.09 4.09 -0.73
C TRP A 89 -1.65 5.46 -0.34
N SER A 90 -2.65 5.54 0.54
CA SER A 90 -3.15 6.86 0.99
C SER A 90 -2.20 7.50 2.00
N ASP A 91 -1.82 8.76 1.75
CA ASP A 91 -1.08 9.58 2.71
C ASP A 91 -2.00 10.52 3.50
N PRO A 92 -1.65 10.84 4.76
CA PRO A 92 -2.35 11.87 5.52
C PRO A 92 -2.16 13.25 4.88
N GLY A 93 -3.25 13.91 4.52
CA GLY A 93 -3.25 15.31 4.04
C GLY A 93 -3.43 15.52 2.54
N GLN A 94 -3.67 14.46 1.75
CA GLN A 94 -3.93 14.62 0.31
C GLN A 94 -5.33 15.21 -0.03
N THR A 95 -6.19 15.60 0.94
CA THR A 95 -7.43 16.42 0.72
C THR A 95 -7.96 17.08 2.04
N PRO A 96 -8.87 18.09 2.00
CA PRO A 96 -8.80 19.28 2.88
C PRO A 96 -9.32 19.11 4.31
N LYS A 97 -8.48 19.54 5.29
CA LYS A 97 -8.71 20.07 6.66
C LYS A 97 -9.79 19.49 7.61
N ASN A 98 -10.66 18.57 7.20
CA ASN A 98 -11.78 18.11 8.02
C ASN A 98 -11.92 16.57 7.97
N TYR A 99 -10.91 15.86 8.45
CA TYR A 99 -11.15 14.53 9.00
C TYR A 99 -11.45 14.72 10.49
N HIS A 100 -12.74 14.72 10.85
CA HIS A 100 -13.11 14.36 12.21
C HIS A 100 -12.63 12.92 12.40
N CYS A 101 -11.48 12.76 13.05
CA CYS A 101 -10.93 11.48 13.48
C CYS A 101 -11.80 10.90 14.60
N PHE A 102 -13.06 10.64 14.29
CA PHE A 102 -14.02 9.90 15.10
C PHE A 102 -14.92 9.14 14.15
N LEU A 103 -14.33 8.20 13.40
CA LEU A 103 -15.11 7.07 12.96
C LEU A 103 -15.40 6.25 14.21
N ASN A 104 -16.64 6.32 14.69
CA ASN A 104 -17.24 5.35 15.60
C ASN A 104 -17.38 4.00 14.86
N VAL A 105 -16.26 3.44 14.39
CA VAL A 105 -16.19 2.01 14.12
C VAL A 105 -16.08 1.41 15.51
N SER A 106 -17.23 1.05 16.09
CA SER A 106 -17.26 0.31 17.34
C SER A 106 -16.46 -0.98 17.14
N ILE A 107 -15.23 -1.00 17.63
CA ILE A 107 -14.47 -2.23 17.81
C ILE A 107 -15.07 -2.90 19.05
N GLN A 108 -16.26 -3.51 18.90
CA GLN A 108 -16.82 -4.42 19.88
C GLN A 108 -16.14 -5.79 19.77
#